data_AF-A0A0S7ZKR4-F1
#
_entry.id   AF-A0A0S7ZKR4-F1
#
_cell.length_a   1.000
_cell.length_b   1.000
_cell.length_c   1.000
_cell.angle_alpha   90.00
_cell.angle_beta   90.00
_cell.angle_gamma   90.00
#
_symmetry.space_group_name_H-M   'P 1'
#
loop_
_entity.id
_entity.type
_entity.pdbx_description
1 polymer ?
#
loop_
_entity_poly.entity_id
_entity_poly.type
_entity_poly.pdbx_seq_one_letter_code
_entity_poly.pdbx_strand_id
1 'polypeptide(L)' 'MYDANGHEIQMHDRVIVNDGRYGQQATPYEATVRDFSVYHKMVMAHPVTKGENRWVRASQVTVLLNDDAYEERGIE' A
#
# COMPACT_ATOMS: atom_id res chain seq x y z
N MET A 1 9.40 5.41 3.11
CA MET A 1 8.40 6.35 2.50
C MET A 1 7.17 6.32 3.41
N TYR A 2 6.31 7.34 3.42
CA TYR A 2 5.12 7.35 4.29
C TYR A 2 3.81 7.45 3.50
N ASP A 3 2.78 6.75 3.98
CA ASP A 3 1.42 6.75 3.43
C ASP A 3 0.64 8.03 3.82
N ALA A 4 -0.64 8.11 3.44
CA ALA A 4 -1.48 9.26 3.76
C ALA A 4 -1.70 9.50 5.28
N ASN A 5 -1.51 8.48 6.10
CA ASN A 5 -1.70 8.49 7.54
C ASN A 5 -0.37 8.62 8.31
N GLY A 6 0.76 8.73 7.60
CA GLY A 6 2.08 8.85 8.22
C GLY A 6 2.72 7.52 8.61
N HIS A 7 2.17 6.38 8.19
CA HIS A 7 2.78 5.06 8.40
C HIS A 7 3.89 4.81 7.38
N GLU A 8 4.96 4.14 7.81
CA GLU A 8 6.02 3.75 6.89
C GLU A 8 5.49 2.68 5.92
N ILE A 9 5.74 2.89 4.63
CA ILE A 9 5.46 1.92 3.57
C ILE A 9 6.72 1.08 3.35
N GLN A 10 6.60 -0.23 3.49
CA GLN A 10 7.63 -1.22 3.26
C GLN A 10 7.28 -2.17 2.11
N MET A 11 8.28 -2.93 1.63
CA MET A 11 8.03 -3.98 0.64
C MET A 11 7.16 -5.08 1.26
N HIS A 12 6.27 -5.65 0.45
CA HIS A 12 5.32 -6.70 0.85
C HIS A 12 4.18 -6.29 1.78
N ASP A 13 4.10 -5.02 2.19
CA ASP A 13 2.95 -4.51 2.94
C ASP A 13 1.65 -4.70 2.18
N ARG A 14 0.59 -5.06 2.92
CA ARG A 14 -0.78 -4.98 2.43
C ARG A 14 -1.26 -3.55 2.57
N VAL A 15 -1.91 -3.05 1.53
CA VAL A 15 -2.36 -1.66 1.47
C VAL A 15 -3.73 -1.55 0.83
N ILE A 16 -4.46 -0.50 1.18
CA ILE A 16 -5.60 0.00 0.40
C ILE A 16 -5.11 1.08 -0.54
N VAL A 17 -5.48 0.97 -1.82
CA VAL A 17 -5.17 1.96 -2.85
C VAL A 17 -6.45 2.69 -3.24
N ASN A 18 -6.42 4.01 -3.08
CA ASN A 18 -7.47 4.93 -3.51
C ASN A 18 -7.07 5.56 -4.87
N ASP A 19 -7.17 4.79 -5.96
CA ASP A 19 -6.79 5.22 -7.32
C ASP A 19 -7.85 6.13 -7.98
N GLY A 20 -8.26 7.18 -7.27
CA GLY A 20 -9.14 8.22 -7.78
C GLY A 20 -8.54 8.96 -8.97
N ARG A 21 -9.12 8.79 -10.15
CA ARG A 21 -8.92 9.74 -11.27
C ARG A 21 -9.89 10.91 -11.10
N TYR A 22 -9.43 12.14 -11.34
CA TYR A 22 -10.26 13.36 -11.28
C TYR A 22 -11.62 13.13 -11.95
N GLY A 23 -12.71 13.24 -11.18
CA GLY A 23 -14.09 13.16 -11.69
C GLY A 23 -14.71 11.76 -11.77
N GLN A 24 -13.99 10.68 -11.46
CA GLN A 24 -14.60 9.35 -11.26
C GLN A 24 -14.35 8.86 -9.84
N GLN A 25 -15.40 8.41 -9.18
CA GLN A 25 -15.33 7.78 -7.87
C GLN A 25 -14.62 6.44 -8.04
N ALA A 26 -13.31 6.41 -7.83
CA ALA A 26 -12.56 5.16 -7.90
C ALA A 26 -12.90 4.31 -6.68
N THR A 27 -13.26 3.06 -6.94
CA THR A 27 -13.44 2.06 -5.88
C THR A 27 -12.07 1.74 -5.28
N PRO A 28 -11.88 1.93 -3.97
CA PRO A 28 -10.66 1.50 -3.29
C PRO A 28 -10.45 0.00 -3.48
N TYR A 29 -9.19 -0.44 -3.58
CA TYR A 29 -8.86 -1.85 -3.70
C TYR A 29 -7.65 -2.25 -2.87
N GLU A 30 -7.61 -3.51 -2.44
CA GLU A 30 -6.46 -4.07 -1.74
C GLU A 30 -5.32 -4.41 -2.70
N ALA A 31 -4.10 -4.14 -2.28
CA ALA A 31 -2.89 -4.46 -3.01
C ALA A 31 -1.74 -4.85 -2.08
N THR A 32 -0.69 -5.44 -2.66
CA THR A 32 0.60 -5.68 -2.01
C THR A 32 1.66 -4.78 -2.62
N VAL A 33 2.51 -4.17 -1.80
CA VAL A 33 3.64 -3.37 -2.26
C VAL A 33 4.71 -4.28 -2.86
N ARG A 34 5.08 -4.03 -4.12
CA ARG A 34 6.15 -4.76 -4.82
C ARG A 34 7.45 -3.97 -4.94
N ASP A 35 7.35 -2.64 -5.00
CA ASP A 35 8.48 -1.71 -5.11
C ASP A 35 8.02 -0.29 -4.72
N PHE A 36 8.95 0.63 -4.46
CA PHE A 36 8.65 2.04 -4.21
C PHE A 36 9.79 2.98 -4.62
N SER A 37 9.46 4.19 -5.02
CA SER A 37 10.41 5.24 -5.38
C SER A 37 10.27 6.45 -4.47
N VAL A 38 11.16 6.59 -3.48
CA VAL A 38 11.17 7.71 -2.52
C VAL A 38 11.25 9.06 -3.24
N TYR A 39 12.08 9.16 -4.26
CA TYR A 39 12.27 10.37 -5.05
C TYR A 39 10.97 10.81 -5.77
N HIS A 40 10.25 9.88 -6.39
CA HIS A 40 9.01 10.19 -7.13
C HIS A 40 7.74 10.13 -6.25
N LYS A 41 7.86 9.74 -4.97
CA LYS A 41 6.73 9.50 -4.06
C LYS A 41 5.68 8.53 -4.63
N MET A 42 6.17 7.45 -5.26
CA MET A 42 5.33 6.43 -5.90
C MET A 42 5.55 5.05 -5.32
N VAL A 43 4.51 4.23 -5.34
CA VAL A 43 4.48 2.85 -4.88
C VAL A 43 4.00 1.96 -6.02
N MET A 44 4.70 0.86 -6.29
CA MET A 44 4.23 -0.18 -7.19
C MET A 44 3.32 -1.12 -6.41
N ALA A 45 2.02 -1.00 -6.64
CA ALA A 45 0.99 -1.81 -6.02
C ALA A 45 0.59 -2.97 -6.96
N HIS A 46 0.58 -4.19 -6.45
CA HIS A 46 0.00 -5.36 -7.11
C HIS A 46 -1.37 -5.66 -6.50
N PRO A 47 -2.49 -5.48 -7.22
CA PRO A 47 -3.82 -5.78 -6.69
C PRO A 47 -3.93 -7.22 -6.18
N VAL A 48 -4.62 -7.43 -5.05
CA VAL A 48 -4.88 -8.78 -4.51
C VAL A 48 -5.86 -9.55 -5.40
N THR A 49 -6.82 -8.85 -5.99
CA THR A 49 -7.66 -9.38 -7.06
C THR A 49 -6.86 -9.47 -8.36
N LYS A 50 -7.16 -10.42 -9.24
CA LYS A 50 -6.42 -10.60 -10.52
C LYS A 50 -6.31 -9.26 -11.27
N GLY A 51 -5.12 -8.69 -11.32
CA GLY A 51 -4.83 -7.39 -11.91
C GLY A 51 -3.34 -7.22 -12.21
N GLU A 52 -3.00 -6.18 -12.96
CA GLU A 52 -1.62 -5.84 -13.30
C GLU A 52 -1.00 -4.92 -12.24
N ASN A 53 0.34 -4.95 -12.14
CA ASN A 53 1.08 -4.01 -11.30
C ASN A 53 0.82 -2.57 -11.77
N ARG A 54 0.62 -1.65 -10.83
CA ARG A 54 0.44 -0.23 -11.13
C ARG A 54 1.25 0.64 -10.19
N TRP A 55 1.90 1.67 -10.75
CA TRP A 55 2.48 2.75 -9.99
C TRP A 55 1.40 3.73 -9.54
N VAL A 56 1.28 3.95 -8.22
CA VAL A 56 0.32 4.88 -7.60
C VAL A 56 1.06 5.85 -6.68
N ARG A 57 0.46 7.01 -6.38
CA ARG A 57 1.09 7.97 -5.46
C ARG A 57 1.05 7.42 -4.03
N ALA A 58 2.11 7.65 -3.26
CA ALA A 58 2.15 7.28 -1.84
C ALA A 58 0.97 7.85 -1.04
N SER A 59 0.51 9.05 -1.39
CA SER A 59 -0.65 9.70 -0.76
C SER A 59 -2.00 9.05 -1.08
N GLN A 60 -2.05 8.11 -2.02
CA GLN A 60 -3.24 7.32 -2.36
C GLN A 60 -3.22 5.94 -1.69
N VAL A 61 -2.14 5.63 -0.98
CA VAL A 61 -1.93 4.35 -0.31
C VAL A 61 -2.26 4.54 1.17
N THR A 62 -2.86 3.50 1.75
CA THR A 62 -3.05 3.37 3.20
C THR A 62 -2.54 2.00 3.61
N VAL A 63 -1.52 1.95 4.47
CA VAL A 63 -0.96 0.70 4.97
C VAL A 63 -1.97 0.02 5.89
N LEU A 64 -2.25 -1.25 5.60
CA LEU A 64 -3.03 -2.12 6.48
C LEU A 64 -2.04 -2.73 7.47
N LEU A 65 -2.03 -2.21 8.70
CA LEU A 65 -1.30 -2.82 9.79
C LEU A 65 -2.02 -4.13 10.13
N ASN A 66 -1.34 -5.26 10.03
CA ASN A 66 -1.82 -6.47 10.68
C ASN A 66 -1.70 -6.24 12.18
N ASP A 67 -2.81 -6.35 12.91
CA ASP A 67 -2.80 -6.33 14.38
C ASP A 67 -1.92 -7.46 14.98
N ASP A 68 -1.56 -8.45 14.16
CA ASP A 68 -0.78 -9.64 14.53
C ASP A 68 0.75 -9.45 14.51
N ALA A 69 1.26 -8.24 14.19
CA ALA A 69 2.70 -7.96 14.18
C ALA A 69 3.37 -8.03 15.58
N TYR A 70 2.65 -8.48 16.61
CA TYR A 70 3.11 -8.69 17.97
C TYR A 70 3.13 -10.17 18.43
N GLU A 71 2.85 -11.16 17.57
CA GLU A 71 2.90 -12.58 17.97
C GLU A 71 4.22 -13.32 17.69
N GLU A 72 5.22 -12.70 17.05
CA GLU A 72 6.55 -13.32 16.82
C GLU A 72 7.71 -12.63 17.54
N ARG A 73 7.55 -12.37 18.85
CA ARG A 73 8.70 -12.14 19.77
C ARG A 73 8.60 -12.90 21.10
N GLY A 74 7.95 -14.06 21.09
CA GLY A 74 7.74 -14.88 22.30
C GLY A 74 7.80 -16.39 22.07
N ILE A 75 8.70 -16.87 21.19
CA ILE A 75 9.10 -18.29 21.20
C ILE A 75 10.47 -18.33 21.90
N GLU A 76 10.47 -18.82 23.15
CA GLU A 76 11.66 -19.32 23.87
C GLU A 76 12.30 -20.51 23.13
#